data_AF-A0A8T2JSJ4-F1
#
_entry.id   AF-A0A8T2JSJ4-F1
#
_cell.length_a   1.000
_cell.length_b   1.000
_cell.length_c   1.000
_cell.angle_alpha   90.00
_cell.angle_beta   90.00
_cell.angle_gamma   90.00
#
_symmetry.space_group_name_H-M   'P 1'
#
loop_
_entity.id
_entity.type
_entity.pdbx_description
1 polymer ?
#
loop_
_entity_poly.entity_id
_entity_poly.type
_entity_poly.pdbx_seq_one_letter_code
_entity_poly.pdbx_strand_id
1 'polypeptide(L)'
;MDEEYDVIVLGTGLTECILSGIMSVNGKKVLHMDRNPYYGGESSSITPLEELYKRFTINDGPPESMGRGRDWNVDLIPKFLMANGQLVKMLLYTEVTRYLDFKVIEGSFVYKGGKIYKVPSTETEALASNLMGMFEKRRFRKFLVFVANFDENDSKTFEGLDPKNTTMRDVYKKFDLGQDVIDFTGHALALYRTDDYLDQPCLETINRIKLYSESLARYGKSPYLYPLYGLGELPQGFARFVAISDLYEATEDGSESQVSVPVPRQHCPSIKSTFTKIQGTDFDFENMKRKQNDVFGEDEQ
;
A
#
# COMPACT_ATOMS: atom_id res chain seq x y z
N MET A 1 -3.30 23.19 -26.17
CA MET A 1 -3.94 22.92 -24.88
C MET A 1 -5.28 23.61 -24.93
N ASP A 2 -6.30 22.95 -24.43
CA ASP A 2 -7.63 23.54 -24.35
C ASP A 2 -7.64 24.61 -23.25
N GLU A 3 -8.63 25.49 -23.26
CA GLU A 3 -8.72 26.58 -22.27
C GLU A 3 -9.38 26.13 -20.96
N GLU A 4 -10.14 25.03 -20.97
CA GLU A 4 -10.96 24.57 -19.84
C GLU A 4 -10.76 23.07 -19.54
N TYR A 5 -10.66 22.75 -18.26
CA TYR A 5 -10.47 21.43 -17.66
C TYR A 5 -11.29 21.32 -16.37
N ASP A 6 -11.87 20.16 -16.09
CA ASP A 6 -12.61 19.90 -14.85
C ASP A 6 -11.68 19.87 -13.63
N VAL A 7 -10.50 19.25 -13.80
CA VAL A 7 -9.52 19.07 -12.74
C VAL A 7 -8.12 19.41 -13.23
N ILE A 8 -7.39 20.20 -12.44
CA ILE A 8 -5.96 20.46 -12.66
C ILE A 8 -5.16 19.81 -11.53
N VAL A 9 -4.27 18.89 -11.89
CA VAL A 9 -3.38 18.17 -10.97
C VAL A 9 -1.95 18.68 -11.14
N LEU A 10 -1.32 19.08 -10.03
CA LEU A 10 0.05 19.62 -10.02
C LEU A 10 1.00 18.69 -9.26
N GLY A 11 1.99 18.17 -9.98
CA GLY A 11 2.98 17.20 -9.49
C GLY A 11 2.60 15.77 -9.86
N THR A 12 3.60 14.96 -10.14
CA THR A 12 3.45 13.56 -10.59
C THR A 12 3.87 12.56 -9.52
N GLY A 13 3.65 12.91 -8.26
CA GLY A 13 3.80 11.98 -7.15
C GLY A 13 2.76 10.86 -7.24
N LEU A 14 2.99 9.77 -6.50
CA LEU A 14 2.09 8.62 -6.51
C LEU A 14 0.64 8.99 -6.17
N THR A 15 0.45 9.86 -5.18
CA THR A 15 -0.88 10.33 -4.74
C THR A 15 -1.60 11.07 -5.87
N GLU A 16 -0.92 12.03 -6.49
CA GLU A 16 -1.46 12.85 -7.57
C GLU A 16 -1.80 12.01 -8.80
N CYS A 17 -0.93 11.08 -9.19
CA CYS A 17 -1.15 10.18 -10.32
C CYS A 17 -2.38 9.28 -10.12
N ILE A 18 -2.56 8.70 -8.92
CA ILE A 18 -3.71 7.86 -8.62
C ILE A 18 -5.01 8.67 -8.67
N LEU A 19 -5.01 9.87 -8.07
CA LEU A 19 -6.16 10.77 -8.12
C LEU A 19 -6.48 11.16 -9.56
N SER A 20 -5.48 11.54 -10.35
CA SER A 20 -5.66 11.86 -11.77
C SER A 20 -6.30 10.71 -12.52
N GLY A 21 -5.78 9.48 -12.38
CA GLY A 21 -6.34 8.30 -13.04
C GLY A 21 -7.78 7.98 -12.62
N ILE A 22 -8.10 8.11 -11.32
CA ILE A 22 -9.47 7.93 -10.82
C ILE A 22 -10.43 8.98 -11.41
N MET A 23 -10.02 10.25 -11.46
CA MET A 23 -10.85 11.32 -12.04
C MET A 23 -11.10 11.09 -13.54
N SER A 24 -10.07 10.67 -14.27
CA SER A 24 -10.16 10.30 -15.68
C SER A 24 -11.13 9.13 -15.91
N VAL A 25 -11.04 8.05 -15.12
CA VAL A 25 -12.00 6.93 -15.18
C VAL A 25 -13.43 7.37 -14.89
N ASN A 26 -13.59 8.37 -14.02
CA ASN A 26 -14.89 8.96 -13.69
C ASN A 26 -15.38 9.98 -14.73
N GLY A 27 -14.75 10.06 -15.91
CA GLY A 27 -15.17 10.90 -17.02
C GLY A 27 -14.84 12.38 -16.88
N LYS A 28 -13.93 12.75 -15.96
CA LYS A 28 -13.45 14.12 -15.82
C LYS A 28 -12.30 14.40 -16.80
N LYS A 29 -12.30 15.59 -17.39
CA LYS A 29 -11.21 16.14 -18.19
C LYS A 29 -10.10 16.66 -17.28
N VAL A 30 -8.92 16.01 -17.31
CA VAL A 30 -7.84 16.28 -16.34
C VAL A 30 -6.62 16.89 -17.02
N LEU A 31 -6.16 18.05 -16.54
CA LEU A 31 -4.83 18.59 -16.86
C LEU A 31 -3.84 18.18 -15.78
N HIS A 32 -2.90 17.30 -16.10
CA HIS A 32 -1.86 16.86 -15.16
C HIS A 32 -0.50 17.42 -15.56
N MET A 33 0.11 18.25 -14.72
CA MET A 33 1.40 18.90 -14.99
C MET A 33 2.39 18.74 -13.85
N ASP A 34 3.68 18.77 -14.17
CA ASP A 34 4.77 18.83 -13.18
C ASP A 34 5.73 19.97 -13.52
N ARG A 35 6.33 20.59 -12.49
CA ARG A 35 7.38 21.59 -12.68
C ARG A 35 8.73 20.92 -12.98
N ASN A 36 8.90 19.67 -12.57
CA ASN A 36 10.14 18.93 -12.72
C ASN A 36 10.21 18.29 -14.10
N PRO A 37 11.41 18.12 -14.68
CA PRO A 37 11.58 17.43 -15.96
C PRO A 37 11.53 15.90 -15.84
N TYR A 38 11.04 15.36 -14.73
CA TYR A 38 10.98 13.94 -14.41
C TYR A 38 9.73 13.61 -13.59
N TYR A 39 9.31 12.34 -13.61
CA TYR A 39 8.15 11.86 -12.87
C TYR A 39 8.45 11.49 -11.41
N GLY A 40 7.41 11.48 -10.57
CA GLY A 40 7.45 10.89 -9.23
C GLY A 40 7.71 11.87 -8.08
N GLY A 41 8.08 13.11 -8.38
CA GLY A 41 8.30 14.16 -7.37
C GLY A 41 9.30 13.74 -6.28
N GLU A 42 8.89 13.81 -5.00
CA GLU A 42 9.72 13.38 -3.87
C GLU A 42 9.93 11.85 -3.82
N SER A 43 9.03 11.10 -4.43
CA SER A 43 9.07 9.63 -4.54
C SER A 43 9.62 9.15 -5.89
N SER A 44 10.40 9.97 -6.60
CA SER A 44 10.98 9.61 -7.90
C SER A 44 11.93 8.41 -7.80
N SER A 45 11.98 7.61 -8.87
CA SER A 45 13.03 6.63 -9.09
C SER A 45 14.14 7.26 -9.93
N ILE A 46 15.39 7.11 -9.51
CA ILE A 46 16.54 7.70 -10.17
C ILE A 46 17.25 6.66 -11.02
N THR A 47 17.45 7.01 -12.28
CA THR A 47 18.21 6.25 -13.27
C THR A 47 18.87 7.22 -14.26
N PRO A 48 20.09 6.93 -14.76
CA PRO A 48 20.98 5.84 -14.36
C PRO A 48 21.67 6.10 -13.01
N LEU A 49 22.45 5.12 -12.52
CA LEU A 49 23.14 5.20 -11.22
C LEU A 49 24.02 6.45 -11.05
N GLU A 50 24.61 6.97 -12.13
CA GLU A 50 25.39 8.20 -12.13
C GLU A 50 24.60 9.41 -11.64
N GLU A 51 23.30 9.49 -11.96
CA GLU A 51 22.43 10.57 -11.48
C GLU A 51 22.17 10.48 -9.98
N LEU A 52 22.14 9.25 -9.43
CA LEU A 52 22.05 9.06 -7.98
C LEU A 52 23.30 9.59 -7.27
N TYR A 53 24.49 9.28 -7.81
CA TYR A 53 25.76 9.78 -7.27
C TYR A 53 25.83 11.31 -7.33
N LYS A 54 25.43 11.91 -8.45
CA LYS A 54 25.35 13.38 -8.59
C LYS A 54 24.40 13.99 -7.56
N ARG A 55 23.21 13.41 -7.38
CA ARG A 55 22.21 13.89 -6.41
C ARG A 55 22.76 13.90 -4.98
N PHE A 56 23.51 12.88 -4.60
CA PHE A 56 24.11 12.77 -3.26
C PHE A 56 25.53 13.37 -3.19
N THR A 57 25.95 14.16 -4.19
CA THR A 57 27.24 14.86 -4.23
C THR A 57 28.46 13.94 -4.05
N ILE A 58 28.39 12.73 -4.62
CA ILE A 58 29.49 11.76 -4.61
C ILE A 58 30.27 11.93 -5.92
N ASN A 59 31.43 12.60 -5.83
CA ASN A 59 32.18 13.07 -7.00
C ASN A 59 32.86 11.98 -7.83
N ASP A 60 33.15 10.82 -7.22
CA ASP A 60 33.91 9.75 -7.88
C ASP A 60 33.05 8.93 -8.87
N GLY A 61 31.73 9.17 -8.90
CA GLY A 61 30.78 8.38 -9.69
C GLY A 61 30.69 6.92 -9.22
N PRO A 62 29.80 6.12 -9.82
CA PRO A 62 29.71 4.71 -9.50
C PRO A 62 30.96 3.95 -9.97
N PRO A 63 31.57 3.08 -9.13
CA PRO A 63 32.70 2.26 -9.53
C PRO A 63 32.26 1.22 -10.57
N GLU A 64 33.18 0.75 -11.43
CA GLU A 64 32.90 -0.23 -12.49
C GLU A 64 32.24 -1.53 -11.97
N SER A 65 32.51 -1.90 -10.71
CA SER A 65 31.92 -3.06 -10.05
C SER A 65 30.40 -2.98 -9.87
N MET A 66 29.80 -1.79 -9.99
CA MET A 66 28.34 -1.58 -9.96
C MET A 66 27.67 -1.93 -11.29
N GLY A 67 28.43 -2.28 -12.33
CA GLY A 67 27.90 -2.66 -13.64
C GLY A 67 27.36 -1.47 -14.44
N ARG A 68 26.33 -1.71 -15.26
CA ARG A 68 25.77 -0.68 -16.14
C ARG A 68 24.83 0.22 -15.36
N GLY A 69 25.10 1.53 -15.32
CA GLY A 69 24.27 2.49 -14.58
C GLY A 69 22.78 2.47 -14.94
N ARG A 70 22.43 2.21 -16.20
CA ARG A 70 21.03 2.13 -16.67
C ARG A 70 20.22 0.92 -16.15
N ASP A 71 20.90 -0.09 -15.62
CA ASP A 71 20.22 -1.26 -15.04
C ASP A 71 19.71 -0.94 -13.61
N TRP A 72 20.09 0.22 -13.06
CA TRP A 72 19.66 0.72 -11.76
C TRP A 72 18.43 1.62 -11.89
N ASN A 73 17.41 1.33 -11.09
CA ASN A 73 16.26 2.20 -10.85
C ASN A 73 16.10 2.31 -9.34
N VAL A 74 16.55 3.43 -8.78
CA VAL A 74 16.66 3.61 -7.32
C VAL A 74 15.60 4.57 -6.82
N ASP A 75 14.58 4.02 -6.17
CA ASP A 75 13.53 4.81 -5.53
C ASP A 75 14.08 5.61 -4.35
N LEU A 76 13.77 6.91 -4.32
CA LEU A 76 14.11 7.77 -3.17
C LEU A 76 13.30 7.42 -1.92
N ILE A 77 12.08 6.92 -2.10
CA ILE A 77 11.17 6.53 -1.02
C ILE A 77 10.56 5.16 -1.36
N PRO A 78 11.31 4.05 -1.20
CA PRO A 78 10.81 2.72 -1.51
C PRO A 78 9.69 2.33 -0.53
N LYS A 79 8.58 1.82 -1.07
CA LYS A 79 7.41 1.35 -0.32
C LYS A 79 6.84 0.10 -0.99
N PHE A 80 6.48 -0.88 -0.18
CA PHE A 80 5.75 -2.05 -0.66
C PHE A 80 4.24 -1.80 -0.71
N LEU A 81 3.57 -2.53 -1.61
CA LEU A 81 2.12 -2.57 -1.70
C LEU A 81 1.61 -3.82 -0.98
N MET A 82 0.71 -3.65 -0.04
CA MET A 82 -0.03 -4.78 0.56
C MET A 82 -0.91 -5.41 -0.53
N ALA A 83 -0.75 -6.71 -0.79
CA ALA A 83 -1.41 -7.42 -1.90
C ALA A 83 -2.93 -7.23 -1.96
N ASN A 84 -3.63 -7.40 -0.82
CA ASN A 84 -5.08 -7.16 -0.74
C ASN A 84 -5.42 -5.74 -0.24
N GLY A 85 -4.43 -4.85 -0.20
CA GLY A 85 -4.55 -3.49 0.30
C GLY A 85 -5.39 -2.59 -0.59
N GLN A 86 -5.84 -1.48 0.00
CA GLN A 86 -6.68 -0.50 -0.70
C GLN A 86 -5.97 0.16 -1.89
N LEU A 87 -4.66 0.38 -1.80
CA LEU A 87 -3.87 0.94 -2.89
C LEU A 87 -3.92 0.04 -4.14
N VAL A 88 -3.73 -1.27 -3.97
CA VAL A 88 -3.81 -2.23 -5.08
C VAL A 88 -5.21 -2.25 -5.70
N LYS A 89 -6.27 -2.17 -4.87
CA LYS A 89 -7.65 -2.05 -5.35
C LYS A 89 -7.88 -0.79 -6.18
N MET A 90 -7.30 0.35 -5.79
CA MET A 90 -7.35 1.58 -6.58
C MET A 90 -6.63 1.43 -7.93
N LEU A 91 -5.46 0.78 -7.96
CA LEU A 91 -4.74 0.54 -9.22
C LEU A 91 -5.55 -0.32 -10.19
N LEU A 92 -6.16 -1.40 -9.69
CA LEU A 92 -7.05 -2.25 -10.50
C LEU A 92 -8.24 -1.47 -11.05
N TYR A 93 -8.87 -0.64 -10.21
CA TYR A 93 -10.00 0.19 -10.64
C TYR A 93 -9.62 1.15 -11.77
N THR A 94 -8.42 1.73 -11.71
CA THR A 94 -7.92 2.62 -12.77
C THR A 94 -7.44 1.89 -14.02
N GLU A 95 -7.42 0.56 -14.01
CA GLU A 95 -6.84 -0.30 -15.06
C GLU A 95 -5.35 -0.02 -15.40
N VAL A 96 -4.67 0.83 -14.62
CA VAL A 96 -3.25 1.17 -14.82
C VAL A 96 -2.33 -0.04 -14.68
N THR A 97 -2.81 -1.09 -14.00
CA THR A 97 -2.12 -2.37 -13.83
C THR A 97 -1.78 -3.06 -15.15
N ARG A 98 -2.47 -2.73 -16.25
CA ARG A 98 -2.12 -3.20 -17.61
C ARG A 98 -0.76 -2.71 -18.10
N TYR A 99 -0.19 -1.70 -17.44
CA TYR A 99 1.13 -1.12 -17.76
C TYR A 99 2.19 -1.46 -16.70
N LEU A 100 1.87 -2.28 -15.71
CA LEU A 100 2.70 -2.50 -14.53
C LEU A 100 2.83 -4.00 -14.25
N ASP A 101 4.06 -4.47 -14.22
CA ASP A 101 4.37 -5.82 -13.77
C ASP A 101 4.74 -5.80 -12.29
N PHE A 102 4.03 -6.57 -11.46
CA PHE A 102 4.32 -6.68 -10.03
C PHE A 102 5.00 -8.00 -9.71
N LYS A 103 6.01 -7.94 -8.83
CA LYS A 103 6.64 -9.11 -8.25
C LYS A 103 6.35 -9.21 -6.75
N VAL A 104 6.11 -10.42 -6.29
CA VAL A 104 5.97 -10.74 -4.86
C VAL A 104 7.34 -10.62 -4.19
N ILE A 105 7.38 -9.93 -3.05
CA ILE A 105 8.57 -9.85 -2.21
C ILE A 105 8.82 -11.18 -1.50
N GLU A 106 10.07 -11.61 -1.41
CA GLU A 106 10.42 -12.96 -0.98
C GLU A 106 10.15 -13.23 0.51
N GLY A 107 10.24 -12.22 1.37
CA GLY A 107 10.06 -12.42 2.80
C GLY A 107 9.78 -11.14 3.57
N SER A 108 9.24 -11.33 4.77
CA SER A 108 8.98 -10.30 5.77
C SER A 108 9.65 -10.70 7.07
N PHE A 109 10.44 -9.81 7.65
CA PHE A 109 11.30 -10.09 8.80
C PHE A 109 11.13 -9.02 9.88
N VAL A 110 11.28 -9.43 11.14
CA VAL A 110 11.26 -8.55 12.31
C VAL A 110 12.55 -8.72 13.11
N TYR A 111 13.06 -7.61 13.63
CA TYR A 111 14.25 -7.59 14.49
C TYR A 111 13.88 -7.86 15.94
N LYS A 112 14.65 -8.74 16.61
CA LYS A 112 14.54 -9.01 18.04
C LYS A 112 15.92 -9.39 18.58
N GLY A 113 16.40 -8.69 19.61
CA GLY A 113 17.61 -9.08 20.34
C GLY A 113 18.86 -9.31 19.48
N GLY A 114 19.14 -8.44 18.50
CA GLY A 114 20.33 -8.54 17.66
C GLY A 114 20.19 -9.44 16.44
N LYS A 115 19.02 -10.06 16.22
CA LYS A 115 18.77 -10.98 15.10
C LYS A 115 17.48 -10.63 14.38
N ILE A 116 17.40 -10.98 13.11
CA ILE A 116 16.16 -10.91 12.32
C ILE A 116 15.50 -12.28 12.24
N TYR A 117 14.18 -12.31 12.25
CA TYR A 117 13.37 -13.51 12.21
C TYR A 117 12.24 -13.33 11.20
N LYS A 118 11.88 -14.40 10.48
CA LYS A 118 10.70 -14.38 9.62
C LYS A 118 9.45 -14.10 10.47
N VAL A 119 8.61 -13.17 10.03
CA VAL A 119 7.35 -12.85 10.69
C VAL A 119 6.39 -14.04 10.56
N PRO A 120 5.91 -14.64 11.66
CA PRO A 120 4.98 -15.76 11.61
C PRO A 120 3.56 -15.26 11.37
N SER A 121 2.93 -15.74 10.30
CA SER A 121 1.64 -15.23 9.82
C SER A 121 0.61 -16.32 9.54
N THR A 122 1.03 -17.59 9.65
CA THR A 122 0.17 -18.77 9.59
C THR A 122 0.35 -19.62 10.84
N GLU A 123 -0.58 -20.53 11.09
CA GLU A 123 -0.48 -21.48 12.21
C GLU A 123 0.81 -22.30 12.16
N THR A 124 1.19 -22.78 10.97
CA THR A 124 2.39 -23.58 10.74
C THR A 124 3.66 -22.78 11.03
N GLU A 125 3.72 -21.53 10.56
CA GLU A 125 4.85 -20.64 10.82
C GLU A 125 4.94 -20.23 12.31
N ALA A 126 3.81 -20.01 12.97
CA ALA A 126 3.77 -19.69 14.39
C ALA A 126 4.40 -20.81 15.25
N LEU A 127 4.10 -22.08 14.93
CA LEU A 127 4.69 -23.23 15.63
C LEU A 127 6.18 -23.42 15.30
N ALA A 128 6.61 -23.08 14.08
CA ALA A 128 8.00 -23.17 13.65
C ALA A 128 8.89 -22.00 14.11
N SER A 129 8.31 -20.84 14.43
CA SER A 129 9.05 -19.59 14.65
C SER A 129 10.03 -19.63 15.83
N ASN A 130 11.22 -19.03 15.70
CA ASN A 130 12.15 -18.89 16.82
C ASN A 130 11.97 -17.60 17.64
N LEU A 131 10.92 -16.82 17.36
CA LEU A 131 10.62 -15.57 18.09
C LEU A 131 10.06 -15.79 19.50
N MET A 132 9.43 -16.95 19.72
CA MET A 132 8.62 -17.25 20.90
C MET A 132 9.06 -18.54 21.57
N GLY A 133 8.89 -18.60 22.89
CA GLY A 133 9.01 -19.85 23.66
C GLY A 133 7.90 -20.85 23.30
N MET A 134 8.11 -22.14 23.58
CA MET A 134 7.20 -23.22 23.16
C MET A 134 5.74 -23.03 23.59
N PHE A 135 5.50 -22.58 24.83
CA PHE A 135 4.14 -22.32 25.34
C PHE A 135 3.50 -21.10 24.68
N GLU A 136 4.28 -20.05 24.48
CA GLU A 136 3.83 -18.80 23.89
C GLU A 136 3.42 -18.99 22.42
N LYS A 137 4.14 -19.83 21.66
CA LYS A 137 3.72 -20.22 20.29
C LYS A 137 2.33 -20.81 20.24
N ARG A 138 1.96 -21.65 21.22
CA ARG A 138 0.63 -22.29 21.27
C ARG A 138 -0.46 -21.25 21.54
N ARG A 139 -0.18 -20.27 22.39
CA ARG A 139 -1.09 -19.15 22.66
C ARG A 139 -1.23 -18.23 21.45
N PHE A 140 -0.11 -17.88 20.82
CA PHE A 140 -0.11 -17.07 19.60
C PHE A 140 -0.82 -17.76 18.44
N ARG A 141 -0.66 -19.08 18.26
CA ARG A 141 -1.47 -19.85 17.31
C ARG A 141 -2.97 -19.71 17.58
N LYS A 142 -3.41 -19.84 18.83
CA LYS A 142 -4.84 -19.66 19.20
C LYS A 142 -5.33 -18.25 18.86
N PHE A 143 -4.50 -17.23 19.11
CA PHE A 143 -4.80 -15.86 18.71
C PHE A 143 -4.95 -15.71 17.19
N LEU A 144 -4.06 -16.28 16.38
CA LEU A 144 -4.18 -16.25 14.91
C LEU A 144 -5.44 -16.96 14.42
N VAL A 145 -5.81 -18.08 15.04
CA VAL A 145 -7.06 -18.80 14.72
C VAL A 145 -8.28 -17.93 15.05
N PHE A 146 -8.28 -17.26 16.20
CA PHE A 146 -9.33 -16.29 16.55
C PHE A 146 -9.44 -15.18 15.50
N VAL A 147 -8.32 -14.55 15.12
CA VAL A 147 -8.30 -13.48 14.11
C VAL A 147 -8.80 -13.98 12.75
N ALA A 148 -8.38 -15.16 12.31
CA ALA A 148 -8.82 -15.74 11.05
C ALA A 148 -10.34 -16.00 11.01
N ASN A 149 -10.91 -16.48 12.12
CA ASN A 149 -12.33 -16.83 12.24
C ASN A 149 -13.24 -15.64 12.57
N PHE A 150 -12.69 -14.48 12.96
CA PHE A 150 -13.47 -13.31 13.34
C PHE A 150 -14.32 -12.79 12.17
N ASP A 151 -15.63 -12.65 12.32
CA ASP A 151 -16.55 -12.06 11.33
C ASP A 151 -17.40 -10.98 12.01
N GLU A 152 -17.25 -9.73 11.56
CA GLU A 152 -18.00 -8.58 12.08
C GLU A 152 -19.52 -8.75 12.06
N ASN A 153 -20.03 -9.61 11.17
CA ASN A 153 -21.46 -9.87 11.01
C ASN A 153 -21.94 -11.08 11.84
N ASP A 154 -21.04 -11.86 12.44
CA ASP A 154 -21.37 -12.99 13.31
C ASP A 154 -20.76 -12.82 14.70
N SER A 155 -21.59 -12.33 15.62
CA SER A 155 -21.25 -12.15 17.04
C SER A 155 -20.73 -13.40 17.75
N LYS A 156 -21.02 -14.62 17.24
CA LYS A 156 -20.50 -15.87 17.82
C LYS A 156 -18.99 -15.99 17.66
N THR A 157 -18.43 -15.37 16.63
CA THR A 157 -16.98 -15.39 16.34
C THR A 157 -16.17 -14.47 17.26
N PHE A 158 -16.82 -13.56 17.99
CA PHE A 158 -16.15 -12.59 18.86
C PHE A 158 -15.57 -13.24 20.13
N GLU A 159 -15.98 -14.47 20.44
CA GLU A 159 -15.56 -15.20 21.64
C GLU A 159 -15.74 -14.37 22.94
N GLY A 160 -16.86 -13.66 23.05
CA GLY A 160 -17.19 -12.84 24.23
C GLY A 160 -16.50 -11.48 24.29
N LEU A 161 -15.80 -11.05 23.24
CA LEU A 161 -15.27 -9.69 23.11
C LEU A 161 -16.30 -8.75 22.47
N ASP A 162 -16.25 -7.46 22.81
CA ASP A 162 -16.95 -6.42 22.06
C ASP A 162 -15.93 -5.71 21.16
N PRO A 163 -15.93 -5.94 19.83
CA PRO A 163 -14.89 -5.42 18.95
C PRO A 163 -14.83 -3.89 18.87
N LYS A 164 -15.93 -3.21 19.21
CA LYS A 164 -16.02 -1.74 19.15
C LYS A 164 -15.60 -1.04 20.43
N ASN A 165 -15.49 -1.78 21.54
CA ASN A 165 -15.19 -1.21 22.86
C ASN A 165 -14.01 -1.88 23.57
N THR A 166 -13.77 -3.18 23.34
CA THR A 166 -12.66 -3.89 23.96
C THR A 166 -11.35 -3.44 23.35
N THR A 167 -10.40 -3.04 24.19
CA THR A 167 -9.09 -2.59 23.74
C THR A 167 -8.26 -3.74 23.19
N MET A 168 -7.34 -3.46 22.27
CA MET A 168 -6.44 -4.50 21.76
C MET A 168 -5.54 -5.08 22.86
N ARG A 169 -5.17 -4.26 23.86
CA ARG A 169 -4.45 -4.69 25.06
C ARG A 169 -5.22 -5.78 25.81
N ASP A 170 -6.52 -5.63 25.98
CA ASP A 170 -7.34 -6.62 26.67
C ASP A 170 -7.54 -7.90 25.84
N VAL A 171 -7.58 -7.79 24.51
CA VAL A 171 -7.50 -8.96 23.62
C VAL A 171 -6.19 -9.71 23.86
N TYR A 172 -5.04 -9.03 23.87
CA TYR A 172 -3.76 -9.69 24.13
C TYR A 172 -3.68 -10.34 25.51
N LYS A 173 -4.24 -9.70 26.55
CA LYS A 173 -4.37 -10.30 27.89
C LYS A 173 -5.23 -11.56 27.88
N LYS A 174 -6.36 -11.58 27.16
CA LYS A 174 -7.22 -12.76 27.03
C LYS A 174 -6.46 -13.97 26.49
N PHE A 175 -5.53 -13.76 25.56
CA PHE A 175 -4.68 -14.81 25.00
C PHE A 175 -3.36 -15.02 25.76
N ASP A 176 -3.10 -14.29 26.85
CA ASP A 176 -1.87 -14.35 27.64
C ASP A 176 -0.61 -14.19 26.77
N LEU A 177 -0.62 -13.17 25.89
CA LEU A 177 0.51 -12.86 25.01
C LEU A 177 1.48 -11.88 25.71
N GLY A 178 2.77 -12.21 25.73
CA GLY A 178 3.81 -11.39 26.33
C GLY A 178 4.18 -10.18 25.46
N GLN A 179 4.91 -9.23 26.04
CA GLN A 179 5.28 -7.97 25.38
C GLN A 179 5.98 -8.19 24.03
N ASP A 180 6.96 -9.10 23.98
CA ASP A 180 7.66 -9.40 22.73
C ASP A 180 6.72 -9.85 21.59
N VAL A 181 5.64 -10.56 21.91
CA VAL A 181 4.64 -11.01 20.94
C VAL A 181 3.75 -9.86 20.50
N ILE A 182 3.35 -9.04 21.46
CA ILE A 182 2.57 -7.83 21.22
C ILE A 182 3.35 -6.93 20.24
N ASP A 183 4.64 -6.69 20.49
CA ASP A 183 5.49 -5.83 19.67
C ASP A 183 5.51 -6.29 18.20
N PHE A 184 5.88 -7.56 17.93
CA PHE A 184 5.93 -8.00 16.54
C PHE A 184 4.54 -8.13 15.91
N THR A 185 3.50 -8.42 16.69
CA THR A 185 2.12 -8.49 16.17
C THR A 185 1.62 -7.10 15.77
N GLY A 186 1.82 -6.08 16.62
CA GLY A 186 1.44 -4.70 16.33
C GLY A 186 2.22 -4.10 15.18
N HIS A 187 3.56 -4.25 15.21
CA HIS A 187 4.44 -3.54 14.29
C HIS A 187 4.75 -4.30 12.99
N ALA A 188 4.79 -5.64 13.02
CA ALA A 188 5.17 -6.44 11.85
C ALA A 188 3.99 -7.14 11.15
N LEU A 189 2.87 -7.39 11.84
CA LEU A 189 1.63 -7.89 11.24
C LEU A 189 0.60 -6.77 11.01
N ALA A 190 0.24 -6.02 12.05
CA ALA A 190 -0.74 -4.93 11.93
C ALA A 190 -0.16 -3.61 11.37
N LEU A 191 1.16 -3.54 11.26
CA LEU A 191 1.92 -2.41 10.68
C LEU A 191 1.64 -1.06 11.35
N TYR A 192 1.39 -1.06 12.67
CA TYR A 192 1.36 0.15 13.45
C TYR A 192 2.77 0.72 13.64
N ARG A 193 2.87 2.05 13.72
CA ARG A 193 4.13 2.77 13.94
C ARG A 193 4.41 3.02 15.43
N THR A 194 3.35 3.00 16.24
CA THR A 194 3.34 3.32 17.66
C THR A 194 2.38 2.37 18.38
N ASP A 195 2.51 2.30 19.70
CA ASP A 195 1.68 1.43 20.56
C ASP A 195 0.32 2.03 20.92
N ASP A 196 -0.04 3.19 20.33
CA ASP A 196 -1.31 3.87 20.63
C ASP A 196 -2.52 2.96 20.38
N TYR A 197 -2.40 2.01 19.44
CA TYR A 197 -3.43 1.03 19.09
C TYR A 197 -3.80 0.09 20.24
N LEU A 198 -2.92 -0.09 21.22
CA LEU A 198 -3.15 -0.98 22.35
C LEU A 198 -4.39 -0.57 23.15
N ASP A 199 -4.62 0.73 23.28
CA ASP A 199 -5.73 1.30 24.05
C ASP A 199 -6.90 1.75 23.16
N GLN A 200 -6.88 1.41 21.87
CA GLN A 200 -7.99 1.60 20.93
C GLN A 200 -8.84 0.32 20.79
N PRO A 201 -10.09 0.44 20.32
CA PRO A 201 -10.93 -0.71 19.98
C PRO A 201 -10.22 -1.73 19.08
N CYS A 202 -10.36 -3.01 19.40
CA CYS A 202 -9.57 -4.07 18.75
C CYS A 202 -9.96 -4.34 17.28
N LEU A 203 -11.14 -3.88 16.83
CA LEU A 203 -11.65 -4.15 15.48
C LEU A 203 -10.67 -3.79 14.37
N GLU A 204 -10.12 -2.57 14.38
CA GLU A 204 -9.19 -2.13 13.34
C GLU A 204 -7.94 -3.01 13.32
N THR A 205 -7.42 -3.35 14.49
CA THR A 205 -6.22 -4.18 14.61
C THR A 205 -6.46 -5.60 14.13
N ILE A 206 -7.60 -6.21 14.48
CA ILE A 206 -8.00 -7.53 13.98
C ILE A 206 -8.06 -7.50 12.44
N ASN A 207 -8.72 -6.50 11.86
CA ASN A 207 -8.85 -6.36 10.41
C ASN A 207 -7.50 -6.13 9.70
N ARG A 208 -6.56 -5.39 10.31
CA ARG A 208 -5.20 -5.23 9.79
C ARG A 208 -4.42 -6.54 9.78
N ILE A 209 -4.53 -7.34 10.84
CA ILE A 209 -3.87 -8.65 10.92
C ILE A 209 -4.51 -9.62 9.91
N LYS A 210 -5.84 -9.64 9.77
CA LYS A 210 -6.52 -10.41 8.71
C LYS A 210 -6.03 -10.01 7.33
N LEU A 211 -5.97 -8.70 7.04
CA LEU A 211 -5.46 -8.18 5.77
C LEU A 211 -4.04 -8.68 5.46
N TYR A 212 -3.15 -8.72 6.44
CA TYR A 212 -1.81 -9.29 6.30
C TYR A 212 -1.88 -10.77 5.93
N SER A 213 -2.61 -11.58 6.71
CA SER A 213 -2.72 -13.03 6.49
C SER A 213 -3.36 -13.38 5.15
N GLU A 214 -4.42 -12.67 4.75
CA GLU A 214 -5.07 -12.86 3.44
C GLU A 214 -4.16 -12.45 2.27
N SER A 215 -3.39 -11.37 2.44
CA SER A 215 -2.41 -10.90 1.46
C SER A 215 -1.28 -11.91 1.28
N LEU A 216 -0.80 -12.51 2.37
CA LEU A 216 0.18 -13.58 2.33
C LEU A 216 -0.37 -14.85 1.69
N ALA A 217 -1.59 -15.25 2.05
CA ALA A 217 -2.21 -16.47 1.53
C ALA A 217 -2.35 -16.45 0.00
N ARG A 218 -2.48 -15.26 -0.61
CA ARG A 218 -2.53 -15.09 -2.07
C ARG A 218 -1.22 -15.46 -2.77
N TYR A 219 -0.07 -15.19 -2.16
CA TYR A 219 1.24 -15.28 -2.83
C TYR A 219 2.28 -16.19 -2.15
N GLY A 220 2.00 -16.68 -0.93
CA GLY A 220 2.78 -17.66 -0.19
C GLY A 220 4.11 -17.20 0.41
N LYS A 221 4.77 -16.16 -0.14
CA LYS A 221 6.11 -15.72 0.29
C LYS A 221 6.07 -14.59 1.33
N SER A 222 5.43 -13.48 0.96
CA SER A 222 5.18 -12.33 1.80
C SER A 222 3.85 -11.68 1.36
N PRO A 223 3.25 -10.77 2.17
CA PRO A 223 2.02 -10.08 1.78
C PRO A 223 2.27 -8.87 0.86
N TYR A 224 3.50 -8.71 0.37
CA TYR A 224 3.97 -7.48 -0.27
C TYR A 224 4.25 -7.68 -1.77
N LEU A 225 3.83 -6.70 -2.54
CA LEU A 225 4.13 -6.54 -3.96
C LEU A 225 5.04 -5.33 -4.17
N TYR A 226 5.83 -5.39 -5.24
CA TYR A 226 6.64 -4.27 -5.71
C TYR A 226 6.73 -4.32 -7.24
N PRO A 227 6.59 -3.17 -7.92
CA PRO A 227 6.67 -3.14 -9.39
C PRO A 227 8.08 -3.48 -9.87
N LEU A 228 8.17 -4.26 -10.95
CA LEU A 228 9.42 -4.39 -11.70
C LEU A 228 9.87 -3.00 -12.15
N TYR A 229 11.17 -2.75 -12.14
CA TYR A 229 11.78 -1.45 -12.43
C TYR A 229 11.49 -0.32 -11.42
N GLY A 230 10.83 -0.61 -10.29
CA GLY A 230 10.67 0.32 -9.17
C GLY A 230 9.42 1.19 -9.24
N LEU A 231 9.18 1.99 -8.18
CA LEU A 231 7.94 2.78 -8.05
C LEU A 231 7.84 3.90 -9.10
N GLY A 232 8.93 4.23 -9.79
CA GLY A 232 8.92 5.15 -10.93
C GLY A 232 8.01 4.72 -12.08
N GLU A 233 7.66 3.44 -12.19
CA GLU A 233 6.72 2.94 -13.19
C GLU A 233 5.28 3.36 -12.89
N LEU A 234 4.91 3.57 -11.62
CA LEU A 234 3.53 3.94 -11.26
C LEU A 234 3.13 5.30 -11.87
N PRO A 235 3.87 6.41 -11.66
CA PRO A 235 3.59 7.67 -12.33
C PRO A 235 3.57 7.57 -13.86
N GLN A 236 4.48 6.79 -14.45
CA GLN A 236 4.56 6.61 -15.90
C GLN A 236 3.34 5.86 -16.44
N GLY A 237 2.91 4.79 -15.75
CA GLY A 237 1.71 4.04 -16.09
C GLY A 237 0.48 4.93 -16.05
N PHE A 238 0.35 5.78 -15.02
CA PHE A 238 -0.74 6.76 -14.93
C PHE A 238 -0.68 7.82 -16.03
N ALA A 239 0.51 8.34 -16.37
CA ALA A 239 0.65 9.30 -17.46
C ALA A 239 0.24 8.70 -18.81
N ARG A 240 0.57 7.42 -19.08
CA ARG A 240 0.11 6.68 -20.26
C ARG A 240 -1.41 6.47 -20.24
N PHE A 241 -1.96 6.12 -19.08
CA PHE A 241 -3.40 5.92 -18.91
C PHE A 241 -4.20 7.20 -19.13
N VAL A 242 -3.81 8.33 -18.51
CA VAL A 242 -4.52 9.62 -18.66
C VAL A 242 -4.51 10.07 -20.12
N ALA A 243 -3.39 9.94 -20.83
CA ALA A 243 -3.31 10.27 -22.25
C ALA A 243 -4.26 9.42 -23.13
N ILE A 244 -4.55 8.18 -22.74
CA ILE A 244 -5.55 7.34 -23.41
C ILE A 244 -6.96 7.75 -22.96
N SER A 245 -7.13 8.14 -21.71
CA SER A 245 -8.42 8.56 -21.18
C SER A 245 -8.91 9.88 -21.77
N ASP A 246 -8.02 10.76 -22.21
CA ASP A 246 -8.36 11.99 -22.94
C ASP A 246 -8.99 11.70 -24.33
N LEU A 247 -9.07 10.43 -24.76
CA LEU A 247 -9.89 10.00 -25.90
C LEU A 247 -11.38 9.81 -25.55
N TYR A 248 -11.75 9.85 -24.26
CA TYR A 248 -13.14 9.84 -23.82
C TYR A 248 -13.64 11.29 -23.66
N GLU A 249 -14.78 11.60 -24.26
CA GLU A 249 -15.40 12.92 -24.14
C GLU A 249 -15.97 13.14 -22.73
N ALA A 250 -15.67 14.30 -22.14
CA ALA A 250 -16.23 14.70 -20.86
C ALA A 250 -17.76 14.82 -20.97
N THR A 251 -18.49 14.33 -19.97
CA THR A 251 -19.97 14.38 -19.97
C THR A 251 -20.54 15.71 -19.46
N GLU A 252 -19.69 16.61 -18.97
CA GLU A 252 -20.02 17.96 -18.51
C GLU A 252 -18.90 18.94 -18.90
N ASP A 253 -19.19 20.25 -18.93
CA ASP A 253 -18.27 21.29 -19.42
C ASP A 253 -17.34 21.88 -18.34
N GLY A 254 -17.33 21.32 -17.12
CA GLY A 254 -16.42 21.72 -16.06
C GLY A 254 -16.69 23.08 -15.42
N SER A 255 -17.72 23.81 -15.86
CA SER A 255 -18.02 25.17 -15.39
C SER A 255 -18.46 25.23 -13.92
N GLU A 256 -19.08 24.15 -13.42
CA GLU A 256 -19.54 24.04 -12.02
C GLU A 256 -18.63 23.17 -11.13
N SER A 257 -17.71 22.40 -11.71
CA SER A 257 -17.00 21.30 -11.03
C SER A 257 -15.47 21.47 -10.93
N GLN A 258 -14.98 22.71 -11.00
CA GLN A 258 -13.54 23.00 -10.88
C GLN A 258 -12.99 22.59 -9.51
N VAL A 259 -12.01 21.69 -9.50
CA VAL A 259 -11.34 21.29 -8.25
C VAL A 259 -9.83 21.50 -8.30
N SER A 260 -9.35 22.34 -7.38
CA SER A 260 -7.93 22.54 -7.11
C SER A 260 -7.43 21.54 -6.06
N VAL A 261 -6.45 20.71 -6.40
CA VAL A 261 -5.78 19.82 -5.44
C VAL A 261 -4.55 20.56 -4.86
N PRO A 262 -4.56 20.96 -3.57
CA PRO A 262 -3.44 21.68 -2.98
C PRO A 262 -2.23 20.76 -2.78
N VAL A 263 -1.04 21.23 -3.17
CA VAL A 263 0.24 20.58 -2.89
C VAL A 263 0.50 20.57 -1.37
N PRO A 264 0.63 19.43 -0.69
CA PRO A 264 0.77 19.41 0.76
C PRO A 264 2.15 19.94 1.20
N ARG A 265 2.19 20.97 2.05
CA ARG A 265 3.47 21.50 2.58
C ARG A 265 3.94 20.87 3.90
N GLN A 266 3.12 20.08 4.60
CA GLN A 266 3.48 19.54 5.93
C GLN A 266 2.74 18.25 6.36
N HIS A 267 1.64 17.88 5.71
CA HIS A 267 0.90 16.65 5.99
C HIS A 267 0.28 16.16 4.68
N CYS A 268 0.80 15.06 4.11
CA CYS A 268 0.24 14.50 2.88
C CYS A 268 -1.12 13.87 3.23
N PRO A 269 -2.26 14.46 2.82
CA PRO A 269 -3.56 13.86 3.09
C PRO A 269 -3.61 12.51 2.39
N SER A 270 -4.28 11.52 2.99
CA SER A 270 -4.46 10.22 2.32
C SER A 270 -5.20 10.41 0.99
N ILE A 271 -4.92 9.56 0.00
CA ILE A 271 -5.62 9.56 -1.30
C ILE A 271 -7.14 9.64 -1.11
N LYS A 272 -7.68 8.88 -0.15
CA LYS A 272 -9.10 8.91 0.21
C LYS A 272 -9.56 10.29 0.70
N SER A 273 -8.84 10.88 1.64
CA SER A 273 -9.23 12.19 2.18
C SER A 273 -9.17 13.29 1.13
N THR A 274 -8.22 13.19 0.19
CA THR A 274 -8.14 14.12 -0.95
C THR A 274 -9.27 13.86 -1.92
N PHE A 275 -9.59 12.59 -2.23
CA PHE A 275 -10.73 12.23 -3.06
C PHE A 275 -12.06 12.74 -2.48
N THR A 276 -12.32 12.51 -1.18
CA THR A 276 -13.55 13.00 -0.52
C THR A 276 -13.66 14.52 -0.59
N LYS A 277 -12.54 15.23 -0.45
CA LYS A 277 -12.52 16.69 -0.61
C LYS A 277 -12.82 17.12 -2.06
N ILE A 278 -12.39 16.35 -3.04
CA ILE A 278 -12.61 16.66 -4.47
C ILE A 278 -14.04 16.35 -4.89
N GLN A 279 -14.56 15.18 -4.53
CA GLN A 279 -15.84 14.67 -5.02
C GLN A 279 -17.01 14.95 -4.08
N GLY A 280 -16.76 15.47 -2.88
CA GLY A 280 -17.77 15.67 -1.83
C GLY A 280 -18.36 14.37 -1.28
N THR A 281 -17.82 13.21 -1.66
CA THR A 281 -18.31 11.87 -1.33
C THR A 281 -17.16 10.93 -1.00
N ASP A 282 -17.40 9.97 -0.11
CA ASP A 282 -16.38 8.99 0.27
C ASP A 282 -16.07 8.02 -0.87
N PHE A 283 -14.79 7.60 -0.92
CA PHE A 283 -14.33 6.64 -1.90
C PHE A 283 -14.95 5.25 -1.65
N ASP A 284 -15.89 4.85 -2.50
CA ASP A 284 -16.68 3.63 -2.33
C ASP A 284 -16.07 2.40 -3.01
N PHE A 285 -15.29 1.62 -2.26
CA PHE A 285 -14.67 0.37 -2.73
C PHE A 285 -15.66 -0.74 -3.11
N GLU A 286 -16.92 -0.68 -2.70
CA GLU A 286 -17.92 -1.71 -3.02
C GLU A 286 -18.43 -1.57 -4.46
N ASN A 287 -18.63 -0.34 -4.93
CA ASN A 287 -18.98 -0.06 -6.33
C ASN A 287 -17.86 -0.37 -7.33
N MET A 288 -16.62 -0.59 -6.85
CA MET A 288 -15.48 -1.04 -7.66
C MET A 288 -15.38 -2.56 -7.83
N LYS A 289 -16.29 -3.36 -7.24
CA LYS A 289 -16.30 -4.83 -7.35
C LYS A 289 -16.73 -5.37 -8.73
N ARG A 290 -16.33 -4.76 -9.85
CA ARG A 290 -16.51 -5.39 -11.17
C ARG A 290 -15.31 -6.28 -11.53
N LYS A 291 -15.63 -7.55 -11.84
CA LYS A 291 -14.80 -8.66 -12.34
C LYS A 291 -13.68 -9.12 -11.40
N GLN A 292 -14.13 -9.85 -10.39
CA GLN A 292 -13.36 -10.65 -9.44
C GLN A 292 -12.59 -11.80 -10.16
N ASN A 293 -11.54 -11.49 -10.93
CA ASN A 293 -10.58 -12.49 -11.45
C ASN A 293 -9.17 -11.95 -11.75
N ASP A 294 -8.84 -10.69 -11.44
CA ASP A 294 -7.48 -10.17 -11.70
C ASP A 294 -6.52 -10.62 -10.59
N VAL A 295 -5.88 -11.76 -10.82
CA VAL A 295 -4.72 -12.25 -10.07
C VAL A 295 -3.47 -11.58 -10.66
N PHE A 296 -2.70 -10.85 -9.85
CA PHE A 296 -1.38 -10.40 -10.30
C PHE A 296 -0.44 -11.61 -10.38
N GLY A 297 0.15 -11.86 -11.55
CA GLY A 297 1.32 -12.73 -11.68
C GLY A 297 1.08 -14.24 -11.79
N GLU A 298 0.02 -14.68 -12.47
CA GLU A 298 -0.04 -16.04 -13.04
C GLU A 298 0.09 -15.98 -14.56
N ASP A 299 1.27 -15.61 -15.04
CA ASP A 299 1.76 -16.06 -16.34
C ASP A 299 3.24 -16.40 -16.16
N GLU A 300 3.62 -17.60 -16.63
CA GLU A 300 4.93 -18.28 -16.52
C GLU A 300 5.12 -19.23 -15.31
N GLN A 301 4.50 -20.41 -15.42
CA GLN A 301 5.19 -21.68 -15.13
C GLN A 301 5.71 -22.28 -16.43
#